data_AF-A0A225DP02-F1
#
_entry.id   AF-A0A225DP02-F1
#
_cell.length_a   1.000
_cell.length_b   1.000
_cell.length_c   1.000
_cell.angle_alpha   90.00
_cell.angle_beta   90.00
_cell.angle_gamma   90.00
#
_symmetry.space_group_name_H-M   'P 1'
#
loop_
_entity.id
_entity.type
_entity.pdbx_description
1 polymer ?
#
loop_
_entity_poly.entity_id
_entity_poly.type
_entity_poly.pdbx_seq_one_letter_code
_entity_poly.pdbx_strand_id
1 'polypeptide(L)'
;MSLSREDFLNFTIAPQKADIPELGKAVYMRQVSYDELQKCRVSSDPDIEALVYSACDEHGNPLFKLEDIAALKKKSAVLVAALALAAVKANKLDGGAVDDAKKG
;
A
#
# COMPACT_ATOMS: atom_id res chain seq x y z
N MET A 1 24.59 -0.91 -15.11
CA MET A 1 24.92 -0.16 -13.88
C MET A 1 24.63 -1.09 -12.71
N SER A 2 25.60 -1.35 -11.83
CA SER A 2 25.45 -2.27 -10.70
C SER A 2 24.90 -1.51 -9.49
N LEU A 3 23.87 -2.05 -8.84
CA LEU A 3 23.33 -1.52 -7.59
C LEU A 3 24.43 -1.60 -6.50
N SER A 4 24.85 -0.46 -5.97
CA SER A 4 25.84 -0.47 -4.89
C SER A 4 25.19 -1.00 -3.61
N ARG A 5 25.99 -1.66 -2.77
CA ARG A 5 25.52 -2.17 -1.48
C ARG A 5 24.96 -1.03 -0.62
N GLU A 6 25.57 0.14 -0.66
CA GLU A 6 25.13 1.30 0.13
C GLU A 6 23.84 1.92 -0.40
N ASP A 7 23.64 1.99 -1.72
CA ASP A 7 22.38 2.43 -2.32
C ASP A 7 21.23 1.48 -2.01
N PHE A 8 21.47 0.16 -2.04
CA PHE A 8 20.48 -0.82 -1.61
C PHE A 8 20.17 -0.71 -0.11
N LEU A 9 21.20 -0.51 0.72
CA LEU A 9 21.04 -0.43 2.17
C LEU A 9 20.42 0.89 2.65
N ASN A 10 20.55 1.98 1.90
CA ASN A 10 19.94 3.27 2.20
C ASN A 10 18.60 3.49 1.49
N PHE A 11 18.09 2.50 0.76
CA PHE A 11 16.84 2.61 0.03
C PHE A 11 15.64 2.61 0.98
N THR A 12 15.17 3.79 1.36
CA THR A 12 13.94 3.99 2.12
C THR A 12 12.97 4.79 1.26
N ILE A 13 11.80 4.21 0.98
CA ILE A 13 10.71 4.93 0.29
C ILE A 13 9.84 5.56 1.35
N ALA A 14 9.76 6.89 1.36
CA ALA A 14 8.88 7.62 2.25
C ALA A 14 7.40 7.28 1.94
N PRO A 15 6.54 7.12 2.97
CA PRO A 15 5.11 6.97 2.78
C PRO A 15 4.50 8.12 1.98
N GLN A 16 3.57 7.81 1.08
CA GLN A 16 2.87 8.81 0.27
C GLN A 16 1.54 9.15 0.89
N LYS A 17 1.21 10.43 1.02
CA LYS A 17 -0.08 10.85 1.57
C LYS A 17 -1.22 10.41 0.64
N ALA A 18 -2.22 9.74 1.20
CA ALA A 18 -3.44 9.38 0.48
C ALA A 18 -4.39 10.59 0.42
N ASP A 19 -4.88 10.91 -0.78
CA ASP A 19 -5.88 11.96 -0.98
C ASP A 19 -7.28 11.38 -0.78
N ILE A 20 -7.76 11.40 0.46
CA ILE A 20 -9.08 10.87 0.84
C ILE A 20 -9.81 11.94 1.66
N PRO A 21 -10.63 12.78 1.02
CA PRO A 21 -11.23 13.96 1.66
C PRO A 21 -12.22 13.63 2.77
N GLU A 22 -12.75 12.40 2.78
CA GLU A 22 -13.68 11.90 3.79
C GLU A 22 -13.02 11.62 5.15
N LEU A 23 -11.68 11.60 5.21
CA LEU A 23 -10.94 11.38 6.44
C LEU A 23 -10.63 12.69 7.15
N GLY A 24 -11.00 12.76 8.44
CA GLY A 24 -10.65 13.90 9.30
C GLY A 24 -9.15 13.99 9.66
N LYS A 25 -8.33 13.01 9.25
CA LYS A 25 -6.88 12.97 9.45
C LYS A 25 -6.19 12.41 8.22
N ALA A 26 -4.94 12.84 7.98
CA ALA A 26 -4.12 12.30 6.90
C ALA A 26 -3.80 10.82 7.15
N VAL A 27 -3.93 10.01 6.10
CA VAL A 27 -3.43 8.63 6.04
C VAL A 27 -2.34 8.60 4.99
N TYR A 28 -1.30 7.80 5.22
CA TYR A 28 -0.20 7.61 4.30
C TYR A 28 -0.19 6.15 3.81
N MET A 29 0.38 5.95 2.63
CA MET A 29 0.53 4.64 1.99
C MET A 29 2.02 4.39 1.79
N ARG A 30 2.56 3.38 2.46
CA ARG A 30 3.92 2.90 2.19
C ARG A 30 3.89 1.86 1.08
N GLN A 31 5.02 1.70 0.40
CA GLN A 31 5.21 0.53 -0.44
C GLN A 31 5.38 -0.71 0.44
N VAL A 32 4.66 -1.78 0.09
CA VAL A 32 4.75 -3.06 0.76
C VAL A 32 6.03 -3.77 0.34
N SER A 33 6.59 -4.57 1.22
CA SER A 33 7.72 -5.44 0.89
C SER A 33 7.31 -6.50 -0.14
N TYR A 34 8.29 -7.11 -0.80
CA TYR A 34 8.01 -8.15 -1.78
C TYR A 34 7.24 -9.35 -1.19
N ASP A 35 7.53 -9.73 0.05
CA ASP A 35 6.82 -10.79 0.78
C ASP A 35 5.34 -10.41 1.02
N GLU A 36 5.08 -9.20 1.50
CA GLU A 36 3.73 -8.67 1.66
C GLU A 36 2.99 -8.58 0.32
N LEU A 37 3.68 -8.20 -0.76
CA LEU A 37 3.11 -8.15 -2.11
C LEU A 37 2.69 -9.55 -2.59
N GLN A 38 3.50 -10.58 -2.33
CA GLN A 38 3.16 -11.96 -2.68
C GLN A 38 1.93 -12.43 -1.91
N LYS A 39 1.82 -12.08 -0.62
CA LYS A 39 0.64 -12.38 0.21
C LYS A 39 -0.62 -11.74 -0.37
N CYS A 40 -0.57 -10.45 -0.71
CA CYS A 40 -1.69 -9.77 -1.36
C CYS A 40 -2.14 -10.49 -2.63
N ARG A 41 -1.21 -10.93 -3.48
CA ARG A 41 -1.53 -11.59 -4.78
C ARG A 41 -2.26 -12.93 -4.66
N VAL A 42 -2.06 -13.65 -3.55
CA VAL A 42 -2.71 -14.94 -3.31
C VAL A 42 -3.90 -14.84 -2.35
N SER A 43 -4.14 -13.65 -1.79
CA SER A 43 -5.26 -13.39 -0.89
C SER A 43 -6.59 -13.46 -1.62
N SER A 44 -7.64 -13.87 -0.90
CA SER A 44 -9.02 -13.83 -1.43
C SER A 44 -9.58 -12.41 -1.56
N ASP A 45 -8.96 -11.44 -0.87
CA ASP A 45 -9.30 -10.02 -0.91
C ASP A 45 -8.02 -9.16 -1.06
N PRO A 46 -7.36 -9.21 -2.24
CA PRO A 46 -6.06 -8.57 -2.46
C PRO A 46 -6.06 -7.07 -2.14
N ASP A 47 -7.16 -6.37 -2.42
CA ASP A 47 -7.28 -4.92 -2.21
C ASP A 47 -7.33 -4.54 -0.73
N ILE A 48 -8.07 -5.33 0.08
CA ILE A 48 -8.18 -5.11 1.53
C ILE A 48 -6.89 -5.50 2.23
N GLU A 49 -6.24 -6.56 1.77
CA GLU A 49 -4.95 -6.97 2.32
C GLU A 49 -3.84 -5.96 1.97
N ALA A 50 -3.85 -5.42 0.74
CA ALA A 50 -2.97 -4.32 0.35
C ALA A 50 -3.19 -3.07 1.22
N LEU A 51 -4.45 -2.75 1.54
CA LEU A 51 -4.77 -1.68 2.49
C LEU A 51 -4.13 -1.91 3.86
N VAL A 52 -4.29 -3.11 4.42
CA VAL A 52 -3.76 -3.44 5.75
C VAL A 52 -2.24 -3.29 5.82
N TYR A 53 -1.53 -3.76 4.79
CA TYR A 53 -0.08 -3.64 4.78
C TYR A 53 0.41 -2.22 4.46
N SER A 54 -0.30 -1.48 3.60
CA SER A 54 0.18 -0.19 3.08
C SER A 54 -0.21 1.01 3.94
N ALA A 55 -1.38 1.00 4.58
CA ALA A 55 -1.85 2.16 5.35
C ALA A 55 -1.02 2.37 6.62
N CYS A 56 -0.44 3.55 6.73
CA CYS A 56 0.43 3.96 7.81
C CYS A 56 0.22 5.44 8.21
N ASP A 57 0.80 5.82 9.34
CA ASP A 57 0.96 7.22 9.71
C ASP A 57 2.12 7.89 8.92
N GLU A 58 2.37 9.17 9.19
CA GLU A 58 3.44 9.94 8.54
C GLU A 58 4.86 9.39 8.78
N HIS A 59 5.04 8.55 9.81
CA HIS A 59 6.29 7.91 10.17
C HIS A 59 6.42 6.49 9.59
N GLY A 60 5.39 5.99 8.91
CA GLY A 60 5.36 4.64 8.35
C GLY A 60 4.89 3.55 9.33
N ASN A 61 4.37 3.92 10.50
CA ASN A 61 3.81 2.93 11.42
C ASN A 61 2.45 2.43 10.90
N PRO A 62 2.22 1.11 10.88
CA PRO A 62 0.99 0.54 10.32
C PRO A 62 -0.25 0.96 11.12
N LEU A 63 -1.33 1.32 10.42
CA LEU A 63 -2.61 1.68 11.02
C LEU A 63 -3.51 0.48 11.31
N PHE A 64 -3.30 -0.64 10.62
CA PHE A 64 -4.13 -1.84 10.70
C PHE A 64 -3.28 -3.10 10.84
N LYS A 65 -3.92 -4.16 11.33
CA LYS A 65 -3.41 -5.53 11.35
C LYS A 65 -4.29 -6.43 10.50
N LEU A 66 -3.80 -7.61 10.15
CA LEU A 66 -4.59 -8.62 9.42
C LEU A 66 -5.88 -9.02 10.18
N GLU A 67 -5.82 -8.97 11.51
CA GLU A 67 -6.95 -9.22 12.41
C GLU A 67 -8.10 -8.21 12.18
N ASP A 68 -7.77 -7.00 11.72
CA ASP A 68 -8.72 -5.91 11.50
C ASP A 68 -9.51 -6.03 10.19
N ILE A 69 -9.15 -6.96 9.29
CA ILE A 69 -9.81 -7.13 7.99
C ILE A 69 -11.32 -7.29 8.14
N ALA A 70 -11.76 -8.12 9.08
CA ALA A 70 -13.19 -8.34 9.33
C ALA A 70 -13.91 -7.09 9.87
N ALA A 71 -13.20 -6.26 10.64
CA ALA A 71 -13.73 -5.00 11.16
C ALA A 71 -13.78 -3.92 10.07
N LEU A 72 -12.75 -3.85 9.22
CA LEU A 72 -12.68 -2.96 8.06
C LEU A 72 -13.84 -3.22 7.09
N LYS A 73 -14.12 -4.48 6.76
CA LYS A 73 -15.23 -4.85 5.88
C LYS A 73 -16.62 -4.43 6.40
N LYS A 74 -16.76 -4.10 7.70
CA LYS A 74 -18.00 -3.61 8.31
C LYS A 74 -18.07 -2.08 8.39
N LYS A 75 -17.01 -1.37 8.00
CA LYS A 75 -17.00 0.11 7.94
C LYS A 75 -17.67 0.60 6.66
N SER A 76 -17.71 1.92 6.48
CA SER A 76 -18.22 2.54 5.27
C SER A 76 -17.53 1.95 4.04
N ALA A 77 -18.32 1.32 3.16
CA ALA A 77 -17.82 0.70 1.95
C ALA A 77 -17.11 1.71 1.04
N VAL A 78 -17.60 2.96 1.00
CA VAL A 78 -17.01 4.06 0.22
C VAL A 78 -15.61 4.38 0.73
N LEU A 79 -15.47 4.57 2.04
CA LEU A 79 -14.19 4.90 2.66
C LEU A 79 -13.16 3.78 2.49
N VAL A 80 -13.58 2.53 2.73
CA VAL A 80 -12.69 1.37 2.63
C VAL A 80 -12.27 1.13 1.18
N ALA A 81 -13.18 1.30 0.21
CA ALA A 81 -12.83 1.20 -1.21
C ALA A 81 -11.85 2.30 -1.64
N ALA A 82 -12.04 3.54 -1.18
CA ALA A 82 -11.12 4.64 -1.47
C ALA A 82 -9.71 4.39 -0.91
N LEU A 83 -9.63 3.90 0.34
CA LEU A 83 -8.40 3.51 1.00
C LEU A 83 -7.71 2.34 0.28
N ALA A 84 -8.45 1.30 -0.07
CA ALA A 84 -7.93 0.14 -0.79
C ALA A 84 -7.41 0.51 -2.18
N LEU A 85 -8.13 1.37 -2.92
CA LEU A 85 -7.67 1.88 -4.21
C LEU A 85 -6.37 2.69 -4.09
N ALA A 86 -6.25 3.52 -3.05
CA ALA A 86 -5.02 4.26 -2.77
C ALA A 86 -3.84 3.32 -2.46
N ALA A 87 -4.07 2.25 -1.70
CA ALA A 87 -3.07 1.22 -1.42
C ALA A 87 -2.66 0.45 -2.68
N VAL A 88 -3.61 0.06 -3.53
CA VAL A 88 -3.36 -0.60 -4.83
C VAL A 88 -2.49 0.27 -5.72
N LYS A 89 -2.81 1.56 -5.85
CA LYS A 89 -2.04 2.54 -6.64
C LYS A 89 -0.63 2.72 -6.09
N ALA A 90 -0.47 2.88 -4.78
CA ALA A 90 0.84 3.05 -4.14
C ALA A 90 1.78 1.85 -4.39
N ASN A 91 1.20 0.65 -4.56
CA ASN A 91 1.92 -0.60 -4.77
C ASN A 91 1.93 -1.08 -6.22
N LYS A 92 1.41 -0.28 -7.17
CA LYS A 92 1.27 -0.63 -8.61
C LYS A 92 0.62 -2.00 -8.83
N LEU A 93 -0.34 -2.35 -7.98
CA LEU A 93 -1.05 -3.63 -8.01
C LEU A 93 -2.11 -3.68 -9.13
N ASP A 94 -2.47 -2.54 -9.72
CA ASP A 94 -3.42 -2.42 -10.83
C ASP A 94 -2.90 -2.95 -12.18
N GLY A 95 -1.65 -3.43 -12.23
CA GLY A 95 -1.01 -3.89 -13.46
C GLY A 95 -0.20 -2.82 -14.19
N GLY A 96 -0.19 -1.56 -13.73
CA GLY A 96 0.66 -0.50 -14.30
C GLY A 96 2.17 -0.74 -14.24
N ALA A 97 2.64 -1.71 -13.43
CA ALA A 97 4.06 -2.06 -13.32
C ALA A 97 4.71 -2.50 -14.65
N VAL A 98 3.93 -2.97 -15.64
CA VAL A 98 4.47 -3.37 -16.96
C VAL A 98 4.59 -2.22 -17.97
N ASP A 99 4.00 -1.06 -17.71
CA ASP A 99 4.04 0.07 -18.67
C ASP A 99 5.28 0.96 -18.47
N ASP A 100 5.69 1.21 -17.22
CA ASP A 100 6.92 1.96 -16.91
C ASP A 100 8.20 1.21 -17.35
N ALA A 101 8.19 -0.13 -17.32
CA ALA A 101 9.34 -0.96 -17.75
C ALA A 101 9.52 -1.02 -19.28
N LYS A 102 8.53 -0.56 -20.06
CA LYS A 102 8.58 -0.49 -21.54
C LYS A 102 8.93 0.89 -22.08
N LYS A 103 8.98 1.92 -21.20
CA LYS A 103 9.38 3.29 -21.56
C LYS A 103 10.83 3.64 -21.19
N GLY A 104 11.58 2.69 -20.61
CA GLY A 104 13.02 2.80 -20.30
C GLY A 104 13.89 2.24 -21.40
#